data_AF-A0AAV4ZQQ9-F1
#
_entry.id   AF-A0AAV4ZQQ9-F1
#
_cell.length_a   1.000
_cell.length_b   1.000
_cell.length_c   1.000
_cell.angle_alpha   90.00
_cell.angle_beta   90.00
_cell.angle_gamma   90.00
#
_symmetry.space_group_name_H-M   'P 1'
#
loop_
_entity.id
_entity.type
_entity.pdbx_description
1 polymer ?
#
loop_
_entity_poly.entity_id
_entity_poly.type
_entity_poly.pdbx_seq_one_letter_code
_entity_poly.pdbx_strand_id
1 'polypeptide(L)'
;MLNANRLHRPELTAPLAGGDRKLDALTAPNPRAFPAGGTIVEQGTEHGFVYRLRTGWAGRVRALPDGRAQYLMVFLPGDLFAIKSAFVAAHPDAVVALSDVTVERLEQQRLREAFQTDPEIALRCTWQIVEEERRLHNWVVSLGQGSAEERIAHVLLEFSLRLGPAQGTSRSLEYGMPLTQDQLGNVLGLTSVHVNRVLRRLREDGLVSIRNRVVAIHDPEALERLAEPLRDATLKAKARPELAVG
;
A
#
# COMPACT_ATOMS: atom_id res chain seq x y z
N MET A 1 2.23 13.73 1.21
CA MET A 1 2.94 13.11 2.34
C MET A 1 4.16 12.36 1.81
N LEU A 2 5.31 13.04 1.72
CA LEU A 2 6.51 12.53 1.04
C LEU A 2 7.71 12.25 1.98
N ASN A 3 7.53 12.38 3.31
CA ASN A 3 8.66 12.66 4.20
C ASN A 3 8.99 11.62 5.27
N ALA A 4 8.48 10.38 5.18
CA ALA A 4 8.70 9.37 6.23
C ALA A 4 9.66 8.22 5.84
N ASN A 5 10.01 8.07 4.57
CA ASN A 5 10.90 6.99 4.14
C ASN A 5 12.28 7.53 3.76
N ARG A 6 13.29 7.22 4.58
CA ARG A 6 14.69 7.66 4.43
C ARG A 6 15.36 7.14 3.14
N LEU A 7 14.72 6.23 2.41
CA LEU A 7 15.17 5.78 1.09
C LEU A 7 14.91 6.78 -0.03
N HIS A 8 14.01 7.74 0.20
CA HIS A 8 13.58 8.66 -0.83
C HIS A 8 14.56 9.82 -0.99
N ARG A 9 14.86 10.15 -2.24
CA ARG A 9 15.70 11.29 -2.58
C ARG A 9 14.95 12.59 -2.26
N PRO A 10 15.43 13.43 -1.33
CA PRO A 10 14.71 14.62 -0.89
C PRO A 10 14.45 15.61 -2.03
N GLU A 11 15.34 15.69 -3.03
CA GLU A 11 15.20 16.54 -4.21
C GLU A 11 13.98 16.20 -5.08
N LEU A 12 13.44 14.98 -4.97
CA LEU A 12 12.23 14.58 -5.71
C LEU A 12 10.94 15.05 -5.04
N THR A 13 10.99 15.54 -3.80
CA THR A 13 9.79 15.92 -3.03
C THR A 13 8.94 16.99 -3.74
N ALA A 14 9.57 18.08 -4.18
CA ALA A 14 8.84 19.18 -4.81
C ALA A 14 8.29 18.80 -6.21
N PRO A 15 9.08 18.16 -7.11
CA PRO A 15 8.57 17.65 -8.38
C PRO A 15 7.42 16.65 -8.23
N LEU A 16 7.49 15.73 -7.25
CA LEU A 16 6.41 14.77 -6.99
C LEU A 16 5.12 15.45 -6.54
N ALA A 17 5.22 16.48 -5.70
CA ALA A 17 4.07 17.31 -5.31
C ALA A 17 3.52 18.12 -6.49
N GLY A 18 4.39 18.57 -7.42
CA GLY A 18 4.01 19.18 -8.69
C GLY A 18 3.20 18.23 -9.56
N GLY A 19 3.72 17.03 -9.81
CA GLY A 19 3.06 15.98 -10.57
C GLY A 19 1.70 15.59 -9.98
N ASP A 20 1.58 15.52 -8.65
CA ASP A 20 0.32 15.27 -7.96
C ASP A 20 -0.75 16.33 -8.28
N ARG A 21 -0.40 17.62 -8.21
CA ARG A 21 -1.34 18.72 -8.52
C ARG A 21 -1.75 18.72 -10.00
N LYS A 22 -0.82 18.38 -10.89
CA LYS A 22 -1.11 18.31 -12.33
C LYS A 22 -1.97 17.09 -12.68
N LEU A 23 -1.76 15.95 -12.02
CA LEU A 23 -2.64 14.80 -12.12
C LEU A 23 -4.06 15.14 -11.66
N ASP A 24 -4.21 15.93 -10.59
CA ASP A 24 -5.53 16.43 -10.13
C ASP A 24 -6.24 17.29 -11.19
N ALA A 25 -5.48 18.02 -12.02
CA ALA A 25 -6.04 18.80 -13.12
C ALA A 25 -6.40 17.94 -14.34
N LEU A 26 -5.80 16.75 -14.48
CA LEU A 26 -6.05 15.83 -15.59
C LEU A 26 -7.21 14.87 -15.33
N THR A 27 -7.50 14.56 -14.07
CA THR A 27 -8.59 13.66 -13.70
C THR A 27 -9.96 14.25 -14.03
N ALA A 28 -10.92 13.37 -14.30
CA ALA A 28 -12.28 13.80 -14.61
C ALA A 28 -12.92 14.49 -13.37
N PRO A 29 -13.75 15.54 -13.58
CA PRO A 29 -14.35 16.33 -12.49
C PRO A 29 -15.35 15.54 -11.61
N ASN A 30 -15.71 14.32 -12.02
CA ASN A 30 -16.69 13.48 -11.34
C ASN A 30 -15.99 12.24 -10.75
N PRO A 31 -15.65 12.26 -9.45
CA PRO A 31 -15.20 11.08 -8.74
C PRO A 31 -16.23 9.95 -8.84
N ARG A 32 -15.75 8.71 -8.93
CA ARG A 32 -16.58 7.51 -8.99
C ARG A 32 -16.55 6.80 -7.65
N ALA A 33 -17.71 6.50 -7.10
CA ALA A 33 -17.84 5.71 -5.89
C ALA A 33 -17.95 4.21 -6.22
N PHE A 34 -17.35 3.37 -5.38
CA PHE A 34 -17.57 1.93 -5.38
C PHE A 34 -17.82 1.48 -3.95
N PRO A 35 -18.85 0.65 -3.69
CA PRO A 35 -19.08 0.11 -2.36
C PRO A 35 -18.01 -0.93 -2.01
N ALA A 36 -17.86 -1.25 -0.73
CA ALA A 36 -17.02 -2.36 -0.27
C ALA A 36 -17.35 -3.66 -1.03
N GLY A 37 -16.32 -4.36 -1.51
CA GLY A 37 -16.43 -5.55 -2.36
C GLY A 37 -16.61 -5.26 -3.85
N GLY A 38 -16.83 -4.00 -4.25
CA GLY A 38 -16.98 -3.62 -5.66
C GLY A 38 -15.69 -3.75 -6.46
N THR A 39 -15.78 -4.28 -7.69
CA THR A 39 -14.66 -4.35 -8.63
C THR A 39 -14.45 -3.01 -9.33
N ILE A 40 -13.23 -2.48 -9.25
CA ILE A 40 -12.82 -1.22 -9.88
C ILE A 40 -12.12 -1.51 -11.21
N VAL A 41 -11.24 -2.52 -11.22
CA VAL A 41 -10.54 -3.04 -12.41
C VAL A 41 -10.76 -4.55 -12.44
N GLU A 42 -11.20 -5.07 -13.58
CA GLU A 42 -11.47 -6.49 -13.76
C GLU A 42 -10.22 -7.24 -14.29
N GLN A 43 -10.03 -8.48 -13.84
CA GLN A 43 -8.91 -9.31 -14.25
C GLN A 43 -9.14 -9.85 -15.66
N GLY A 44 -8.11 -9.81 -16.50
CA GLY A 44 -8.12 -10.34 -17.86
C GLY A 44 -8.81 -9.44 -18.88
N THR A 45 -9.34 -8.30 -18.47
CA THR A 45 -10.07 -7.37 -19.37
C THR A 45 -9.19 -6.21 -19.80
N GLU A 46 -9.49 -5.67 -20.98
CA GLU A 46 -9.01 -4.35 -21.35
C GLU A 46 -9.57 -3.28 -20.40
N HIS A 47 -8.75 -2.30 -20.08
CA HIS A 47 -9.11 -1.27 -19.12
C HIS A 47 -8.55 0.09 -19.52
N GLY A 48 -9.44 1.03 -19.85
CA GLY A 48 -9.05 2.33 -20.43
C GLY A 48 -8.68 3.42 -19.44
N PHE A 49 -8.59 3.12 -18.14
CA PHE A 49 -8.41 4.13 -17.09
C PHE A 49 -7.24 3.83 -16.15
N VAL A 50 -6.69 4.90 -15.61
CA VAL A 50 -5.83 4.96 -14.43
C VAL A 50 -6.63 5.65 -13.32
N TYR A 51 -6.39 5.26 -12.08
CA TYR A 51 -7.15 5.79 -10.96
C TYR A 51 -6.26 6.46 -9.94
N ARG A 52 -6.82 7.47 -9.27
CA ARG A 52 -6.32 8.00 -8.00
C ARG A 52 -7.32 7.68 -6.90
N LEU A 53 -6.88 7.00 -5.85
CA LEU A 53 -7.73 6.73 -4.69
C LEU A 53 -7.88 8.01 -3.86
N ARG A 54 -9.11 8.47 -3.63
CA ARG A 54 -9.39 9.67 -2.83
C ARG A 54 -9.78 9.32 -1.41
N THR A 55 -10.65 8.34 -1.25
CA THR A 55 -11.11 7.87 0.07
C THR A 55 -11.25 6.35 0.07
N GLY A 56 -11.19 5.77 1.27
CA GLY A 56 -11.30 4.33 1.46
C GLY A 56 -10.03 3.57 1.12
N TRP A 57 -10.15 2.24 1.02
CA TRP A 57 -9.08 1.30 0.81
C TRP A 57 -9.40 0.41 -0.39
N ALA A 58 -8.41 0.16 -1.24
CA ALA A 58 -8.56 -0.79 -2.35
C ALA A 58 -7.48 -1.86 -2.29
N GLY A 59 -7.73 -3.02 -2.87
CA GLY A 59 -6.80 -4.15 -2.90
C GLY A 59 -6.56 -4.62 -4.32
N ARG A 60 -5.30 -4.85 -4.69
CA ARG A 60 -4.97 -5.60 -5.90
C ARG A 60 -5.04 -7.09 -5.56
N VAL A 61 -5.79 -7.85 -6.34
CA VAL A 61 -6.04 -9.26 -6.10
C VAL A 61 -5.90 -10.05 -7.40
N ARG A 62 -5.26 -11.21 -7.33
CA ARG A 62 -5.24 -12.18 -8.43
C ARG A 62 -6.10 -13.37 -8.06
N ALA A 63 -7.13 -13.63 -8.86
CA ALA A 63 -7.92 -14.84 -8.80
C ALA A 63 -7.23 -15.96 -9.62
N LEU A 64 -7.29 -17.18 -9.10
CA LEU A 64 -6.83 -18.40 -9.75
C LEU A 64 -8.02 -19.18 -10.32
N PRO A 65 -7.80 -20.04 -11.35
CA PRO A 65 -8.88 -20.81 -11.97
C PRO A 65 -9.64 -21.75 -11.01
N ASP A 66 -9.02 -22.15 -9.91
CA ASP A 66 -9.61 -23.02 -8.88
C ASP A 66 -10.42 -22.26 -7.81
N GLY A 67 -10.66 -20.97 -8.02
CA GLY A 67 -11.44 -20.12 -7.12
C GLY A 67 -10.64 -19.54 -5.95
N ARG A 68 -9.37 -19.90 -5.78
CA ARG A 68 -8.49 -19.21 -4.82
C ARG A 68 -8.16 -17.80 -5.29
N ALA A 69 -7.85 -16.92 -4.35
CA ALA A 69 -7.40 -15.57 -4.66
C ALA A 69 -6.29 -15.13 -3.71
N GLN A 70 -5.38 -14.30 -4.19
CA GLN A 70 -4.30 -13.72 -3.40
C GLN A 70 -4.31 -12.21 -3.53
N TYR A 71 -4.37 -11.51 -2.39
CA TYR A 71 -4.10 -10.07 -2.36
C TYR A 71 -2.61 -9.84 -2.53
N LEU A 72 -2.27 -8.93 -3.44
CA LEU A 72 -0.88 -8.61 -3.79
C LEU A 72 -0.43 -7.29 -3.14
N MET A 73 -1.37 -6.37 -2.91
CA MET A 73 -1.11 -5.07 -2.27
C MET A 73 -2.41 -4.38 -1.88
N VAL A 74 -2.28 -3.44 -0.95
CA VAL A 74 -3.33 -2.52 -0.52
C VAL A 74 -2.98 -1.11 -0.98
N PHE A 75 -3.93 -0.44 -1.63
CA PHE A 75 -3.91 0.96 -1.99
C PHE A 75 -4.64 1.80 -0.94
N LEU A 76 -4.06 2.95 -0.63
CA LEU A 76 -4.51 3.92 0.35
C LEU A 76 -4.75 5.29 -0.33
N PRO A 77 -5.48 6.22 0.32
CA PRO A 77 -5.73 7.54 -0.24
C PRO A 77 -4.44 8.23 -0.72
N GLY A 78 -4.48 8.76 -1.94
CA GLY A 78 -3.32 9.35 -2.62
C GLY A 78 -2.58 8.39 -3.55
N ASP A 79 -2.77 7.08 -3.43
CA ASP A 79 -2.20 6.12 -4.37
C ASP A 79 -2.83 6.24 -5.76
N LEU A 80 -1.97 6.05 -6.75
CA LEU A 80 -2.38 5.76 -8.11
C LEU A 80 -2.40 4.24 -8.30
N PHE A 81 -3.34 3.75 -9.10
CA PHE A 81 -3.33 2.34 -9.51
C PHE A 81 -3.83 2.20 -10.95
N ALA A 82 -3.58 1.03 -11.52
CA ALA A 82 -3.81 0.72 -12.92
C ALA A 82 -3.01 1.59 -13.91
N ILE A 83 -1.90 2.21 -13.49
CA ILE A 83 -1.01 2.96 -14.41
C ILE A 83 -0.58 2.09 -15.61
N LYS A 84 -0.40 0.79 -15.38
CA LYS A 84 -0.10 -0.19 -16.43
C LYS A 84 -1.11 -0.21 -17.59
N SER A 85 -2.36 0.22 -17.40
CA SER A 85 -3.33 0.40 -18.51
C SER A 85 -2.73 1.20 -19.65
N ALA A 86 -1.92 2.22 -19.36
CA ALA A 86 -1.26 3.02 -20.38
C ALA A 86 -0.30 2.22 -21.29
N PHE A 87 0.12 1.02 -20.89
CA PHE A 87 1.16 0.21 -21.51
C PHE A 87 0.75 -1.22 -21.87
N VAL A 88 -0.26 -1.80 -21.22
CA VAL A 88 -0.74 -3.17 -21.46
C VAL A 88 -2.19 -3.18 -21.89
N ALA A 89 -2.55 -4.12 -22.78
CA ALA A 89 -3.91 -4.26 -23.27
C ALA A 89 -4.87 -4.89 -22.25
N ALA A 90 -4.36 -5.70 -21.30
CA ALA A 90 -5.21 -6.36 -20.29
C ALA A 90 -4.52 -6.46 -18.93
N HIS A 91 -5.29 -6.37 -17.85
CA HIS A 91 -4.76 -6.46 -16.49
C HIS A 91 -4.69 -7.92 -16.00
N PRO A 92 -3.54 -8.43 -15.57
CA PRO A 92 -3.44 -9.80 -15.07
C PRO A 92 -3.98 -9.99 -13.63
N ASP A 93 -4.50 -8.93 -13.02
CA ASP A 93 -5.03 -8.91 -11.66
C ASP A 93 -6.11 -7.85 -11.56
N ALA A 94 -7.08 -8.08 -10.69
CA ALA A 94 -8.17 -7.17 -10.43
C ALA A 94 -7.78 -6.13 -9.36
N VAL A 95 -8.54 -5.04 -9.31
CA VAL A 95 -8.53 -4.11 -8.18
C VAL A 95 -9.94 -4.02 -7.61
N VAL A 96 -10.08 -4.30 -6.32
CA VAL A 96 -11.37 -4.34 -5.61
C VAL A 96 -11.39 -3.34 -4.45
N ALA A 97 -12.56 -2.81 -4.14
CA ALA A 97 -12.77 -1.93 -3.00
C ALA A 97 -12.81 -2.76 -1.70
N LEU A 98 -11.92 -2.46 -0.75
CA LEU A 98 -11.85 -3.10 0.58
C LEU A 98 -12.73 -2.41 1.62
N SER A 99 -13.09 -1.16 1.33
CA SER A 99 -14.14 -0.38 2.01
C SER A 99 -14.97 0.32 0.93
N ASP A 100 -15.95 1.13 1.32
CA ASP A 100 -16.47 2.13 0.39
C ASP A 100 -15.32 3.04 -0.04
N VAL A 101 -15.17 3.24 -1.35
CA VAL A 101 -14.10 4.05 -1.93
C VAL A 101 -14.67 5.11 -2.86
N THR A 102 -13.95 6.22 -2.93
CA THR A 102 -14.11 7.20 -4.01
C THR A 102 -12.79 7.30 -4.76
N VAL A 103 -12.87 7.20 -6.08
CA VAL A 103 -11.71 7.26 -6.97
C VAL A 103 -11.91 8.33 -8.02
N GLU A 104 -10.82 8.95 -8.44
CA GLU A 104 -10.81 9.71 -9.67
C GLU A 104 -10.30 8.87 -10.82
N ARG A 105 -10.77 9.19 -12.02
CA ARG A 105 -10.43 8.47 -13.24
C ARG A 105 -9.67 9.38 -14.19
N LEU A 106 -8.61 8.83 -14.77
CA LEU A 106 -7.84 9.42 -15.84
C LEU A 106 -7.83 8.46 -17.02
N GLU A 107 -8.21 8.94 -18.20
CA GLU A 107 -8.12 8.15 -19.42
C GLU A 107 -6.66 7.81 -19.74
N GLN A 108 -6.39 6.55 -20.06
CA GLN A 108 -5.04 6.07 -20.34
C GLN A 108 -4.37 6.83 -21.50
N GLN A 109 -5.15 7.24 -22.51
CA GLN A 109 -4.65 7.97 -23.67
C GLN A 109 -4.19 9.38 -23.27
N ARG A 110 -4.97 10.08 -22.46
CA ARG A 110 -4.61 11.40 -21.90
C ARG A 110 -3.37 11.30 -21.02
N LEU A 111 -3.21 10.23 -20.25
CA LEU A 111 -1.99 9.99 -19.47
C LEU A 111 -0.77 9.79 -20.39
N ARG A 112 -0.90 9.01 -21.47
CA ARG A 112 0.19 8.82 -22.45
C ARG A 112 0.61 10.13 -23.11
N GLU A 113 -0.34 10.98 -23.48
CA GLU A 113 -0.07 12.31 -24.03
C GLU A 113 0.62 13.22 -23.00
N ALA A 114 0.18 13.17 -21.74
CA ALA A 114 0.81 13.90 -20.65
C ALA A 114 2.26 13.46 -20.41
N PHE A 115 2.58 12.18 -20.53
CA PHE A 115 3.98 11.70 -20.41
C PHE A 115 4.92 12.29 -21.45
N GLN A 116 4.41 12.68 -22.63
CA GLN A 116 5.23 13.29 -23.68
C GLN A 116 5.51 14.78 -23.43
N THR A 117 4.73 15.42 -22.56
CA THR A 117 4.71 16.88 -22.43
C THR A 117 5.01 17.38 -21.02
N ASP A 118 4.84 16.53 -20.00
CA ASP A 118 5.01 16.93 -18.60
C ASP A 118 5.89 15.94 -17.81
N PRO A 119 7.16 16.30 -17.53
CA PRO A 119 8.08 15.42 -16.80
C PRO A 119 7.68 15.19 -15.34
N GLU A 120 6.93 16.09 -14.71
CA GLU A 120 6.51 15.90 -13.31
C GLU A 120 5.40 14.84 -13.19
N ILE A 121 4.50 14.78 -14.18
CA ILE A 121 3.49 13.71 -14.26
C ILE A 121 4.18 12.35 -14.49
N ALA A 122 5.11 12.29 -15.44
CA ALA A 122 5.89 11.07 -15.71
C ALA A 122 6.67 10.60 -14.48
N LEU A 123 7.32 11.54 -13.77
CA LEU A 123 8.03 11.26 -12.52
C LEU A 123 7.09 10.74 -11.44
N ARG A 124 5.91 11.34 -11.27
CA ARG A 124 4.95 10.93 -10.23
C ARG A 124 4.33 9.55 -10.50
N CYS A 125 4.07 9.20 -11.76
CA CYS A 125 3.63 7.85 -12.12
C CYS A 125 4.75 6.83 -11.95
N THR A 126 5.97 7.15 -12.38
CA THR A 126 7.15 6.31 -12.16
C THR A 126 7.37 6.04 -10.67
N TRP A 127 7.24 7.09 -9.84
CA TRP A 127 7.32 6.97 -8.39
C TRP A 127 6.32 5.97 -7.82
N GLN A 128 5.07 6.01 -8.29
CA GLN A 128 4.07 5.04 -7.85
C GLN A 128 4.49 3.61 -8.19
N ILE A 129 5.00 3.38 -9.39
CA ILE A 129 5.45 2.06 -9.85
C ILE A 129 6.62 1.57 -9.00
N VAL A 130 7.61 2.43 -8.72
CA VAL A 130 8.75 2.10 -7.84
C VAL A 130 8.27 1.74 -6.43
N GLU A 131 7.29 2.47 -5.90
CA GLU A 131 6.73 2.18 -4.58
C GLU A 131 5.88 0.89 -4.56
N GLU A 132 5.16 0.59 -5.65
CA GLU A 132 4.47 -0.68 -5.84
C GLU A 132 5.46 -1.86 -5.89
N GLU A 133 6.56 -1.72 -6.64
CA GLU A 133 7.63 -2.72 -6.75
C GLU A 133 8.32 -2.95 -5.40
N ARG A 134 8.71 -1.88 -4.70
CA ARG A 134 9.32 -1.97 -3.37
C ARG A 134 8.43 -2.73 -2.39
N ARG A 135 7.12 -2.42 -2.36
CA ARG A 135 6.14 -3.15 -1.54
C ARG A 135 6.03 -4.63 -1.94
N LEU A 136 6.07 -4.94 -3.24
CA LEU A 136 6.08 -6.33 -3.71
C LEU A 136 7.35 -7.08 -3.30
N HIS A 137 8.52 -6.45 -3.33
CA HIS A 137 9.76 -7.06 -2.83
C HIS A 137 9.67 -7.37 -1.34
N ASN A 138 9.21 -6.41 -0.52
CA ASN A 138 9.02 -6.63 0.92
C ASN A 138 8.01 -7.73 1.18
N TRP A 139 6.94 -7.75 0.38
CA TRP A 139 5.95 -8.81 0.43
C TRP A 139 6.55 -10.19 0.16
N VAL A 140 7.34 -10.35 -0.91
CA VAL A 140 8.03 -11.60 -1.25
C VAL A 140 9.00 -12.05 -0.15
N VAL A 141 9.83 -11.15 0.37
CA VAL A 141 10.76 -11.45 1.48
C VAL A 141 9.99 -11.90 2.71
N SER A 142 8.91 -11.18 3.05
CA SER A 142 8.08 -11.48 4.22
C SER A 142 7.38 -12.84 4.13
N LEU A 143 6.99 -13.26 2.93
CA LEU A 143 6.38 -14.57 2.72
C LEU A 143 7.38 -15.72 2.95
N GLY A 144 8.62 -15.54 2.51
CA GLY A 144 9.65 -16.58 2.60
C GLY A 144 10.34 -16.67 3.96
N GLN A 145 10.56 -15.53 4.62
CA GLN A 145 11.42 -15.45 5.81
C GLN A 145 10.76 -14.77 7.02
N GLY A 146 9.61 -14.08 6.83
CA GLY A 146 8.94 -13.35 7.89
C GLY A 146 8.10 -14.24 8.79
N SER A 147 8.30 -14.13 10.10
CA SER A 147 7.36 -14.66 11.09
C SER A 147 5.99 -13.96 10.98
N ALA A 148 4.96 -14.58 11.57
CA ALA A 148 3.64 -13.95 11.61
C ALA A 148 3.63 -12.63 12.40
N GLU A 149 4.47 -12.53 13.44
CA GLU A 149 4.62 -11.35 14.29
C GLU A 149 5.30 -10.20 13.54
N GLU A 150 6.43 -10.46 12.89
CA GLU A 150 7.12 -9.48 12.06
C GLU A 150 6.23 -8.97 10.92
N ARG A 151 5.50 -9.87 10.23
CA ARG A 151 4.59 -9.51 9.13
C ARG A 151 3.47 -8.58 9.57
N ILE A 152 2.81 -8.91 10.68
CA ILE A 152 1.71 -8.09 11.21
C ILE A 152 2.25 -6.75 11.72
N ALA A 153 3.37 -6.75 12.44
CA ALA A 153 4.00 -5.51 12.90
C ALA A 153 4.37 -4.59 11.72
N HIS A 154 5.01 -5.17 10.69
CA HIS A 154 5.44 -4.44 9.50
C HIS A 154 4.27 -3.80 8.76
N VAL A 155 3.19 -4.54 8.48
CA VAL A 155 2.07 -4.00 7.69
C VAL A 155 1.29 -2.92 8.46
N LEU A 156 1.16 -3.06 9.78
CA LEU A 156 0.46 -2.06 10.60
C LEU A 156 1.25 -0.74 10.64
N LEU A 157 2.58 -0.82 10.77
CA LEU A 157 3.44 0.36 10.64
C LEU A 157 3.38 0.95 9.24
N GLU A 158 3.42 0.13 8.19
CA GLU A 158 3.35 0.60 6.80
C GLU A 158 2.07 1.39 6.54
N PHE A 159 0.91 0.89 6.99
CA PHE A 159 -0.36 1.60 6.87
C PHE A 159 -0.37 2.91 7.66
N SER A 160 0.12 2.91 8.90
CA SER A 160 0.23 4.12 9.71
C SER A 160 1.09 5.19 9.02
N LEU A 161 2.21 4.80 8.41
CA LEU A 161 3.11 5.73 7.73
C LEU A 161 2.49 6.30 6.45
N ARG A 162 1.77 5.47 5.68
CA ARG A 162 1.17 5.85 4.40
C ARG A 162 -0.09 6.70 4.54
N LEU A 163 -0.91 6.44 5.56
CA LEU A 163 -2.06 7.29 5.90
C LEU A 163 -1.62 8.63 6.50
N GLY A 164 -0.35 8.72 6.92
CA GLY A 164 0.20 9.83 7.67
C GLY A 164 -0.33 9.88 9.11
N PRO A 165 0.12 10.86 9.90
CA PRO A 165 -0.39 11.03 11.25
C PRO A 165 -1.88 11.39 11.21
N ALA A 166 -2.73 10.39 11.44
CA ALA A 166 -4.07 10.64 11.96
C ALA A 166 -3.93 11.00 13.45
N GLN A 167 -4.86 11.84 13.92
CA GLN A 167 -4.83 12.52 15.21
C GLN A 167 -4.40 11.60 16.36
N GLY A 168 -3.25 11.89 16.95
CA GLY A 168 -2.65 11.15 18.05
C GLY A 168 -1.60 12.00 18.75
N THR A 169 -1.34 11.72 20.02
CA THR A 169 -0.26 12.39 20.75
C THR A 169 1.10 11.90 20.22
N SER A 170 2.20 12.60 20.50
CA SER A 170 3.56 12.18 20.11
C SER A 170 3.95 10.75 20.56
N ARG A 171 3.14 10.09 21.40
CA ARG A 171 3.36 8.74 21.94
C ARG A 171 2.44 7.65 21.37
N SER A 172 1.39 7.98 20.61
CA SER A 172 0.44 6.99 20.09
C SER A 172 0.01 7.32 18.67
N LEU A 173 0.04 6.32 17.78
CA LEU A 173 -0.44 6.45 16.40
C LEU A 173 -1.75 5.70 16.25
N GLU A 174 -2.76 6.37 15.71
CA GLU A 174 -4.09 5.78 15.49
C GLU A 174 -4.54 5.97 14.05
N TYR A 175 -5.16 4.93 13.48
CA TYR A 175 -5.79 5.04 12.16
C TYR A 175 -6.91 4.01 11.99
N GLY A 176 -7.88 4.34 11.14
CA GLY A 176 -8.94 3.42 10.75
C GLY A 176 -8.44 2.37 9.76
N MET A 177 -8.68 1.09 10.03
CA MET A 177 -8.39 -0.04 9.17
C MET A 177 -9.69 -0.84 8.92
N PRO A 178 -10.27 -0.78 7.69
CA PRO A 178 -11.53 -1.44 7.41
C PRO A 178 -11.42 -2.96 7.28
N LEU A 179 -10.19 -3.48 7.19
CA LEU A 179 -9.91 -4.88 6.94
C LEU A 179 -10.37 -5.78 8.09
N THR A 180 -11.02 -6.88 7.74
CA THR A 180 -11.27 -7.98 8.68
C THR A 180 -9.97 -8.77 8.94
N GLN A 181 -9.95 -9.59 9.99
CA GLN A 181 -8.82 -10.49 10.25
C GLN A 181 -8.62 -11.51 9.13
N ASP A 182 -9.70 -11.93 8.45
CA ASP A 182 -9.60 -12.80 7.27
C ASP A 182 -8.96 -12.06 6.09
N GLN A 183 -9.36 -10.82 5.82
CA GLN A 183 -8.75 -10.01 4.77
C GLN A 183 -7.28 -9.72 5.09
N LEU A 184 -6.96 -9.35 6.32
CA LEU A 184 -5.60 -9.14 6.79
C LEU A 184 -4.77 -10.43 6.67
N GLY A 185 -5.37 -11.58 7.01
CA GLY A 185 -4.75 -12.89 6.83
C GLY A 185 -4.42 -13.18 5.37
N ASN A 186 -5.36 -12.97 4.46
CA ASN A 186 -5.13 -13.16 3.02
C ASN A 186 -4.04 -12.22 2.48
N VAL A 187 -4.04 -10.95 2.91
CA VAL A 187 -2.98 -9.99 2.56
C VAL A 187 -1.62 -10.46 3.06
N LEU A 188 -1.55 -11.10 4.24
CA LEU A 188 -0.31 -11.51 4.90
C LEU A 188 0.07 -12.98 4.71
N GLY A 189 -0.69 -13.75 3.94
CA GLY A 189 -0.43 -15.18 3.76
C GLY A 189 -0.57 -15.95 5.08
N LEU A 190 -1.43 -15.48 5.98
CA LEU A 190 -1.70 -16.03 7.30
C LEU A 190 -3.15 -16.49 7.38
N THR A 191 -3.41 -17.54 8.16
CA THR A 191 -4.79 -17.88 8.53
C THR A 191 -5.33 -16.84 9.52
N SER A 192 -6.64 -16.60 9.54
CA SER A 192 -7.23 -15.68 10.51
C SER A 192 -7.08 -16.12 11.96
N VAL A 193 -6.95 -17.43 12.22
CA VAL A 193 -6.56 -17.96 13.54
C VAL A 193 -5.17 -17.47 13.94
N HIS A 194 -4.20 -17.53 13.02
CA HIS A 194 -2.85 -17.01 13.26
C HIS A 194 -2.85 -15.49 13.47
N VAL A 195 -3.59 -14.75 12.64
CA VAL A 195 -3.76 -13.29 12.79
C VAL A 195 -4.32 -12.96 14.17
N ASN A 196 -5.40 -13.62 14.60
CA ASN A 196 -6.00 -13.39 15.92
C ASN A 196 -5.02 -13.69 17.05
N ARG A 197 -4.26 -14.79 16.96
CA ARG A 197 -3.26 -15.15 17.98
C ARG A 197 -2.17 -14.08 18.13
N VAL A 198 -1.64 -13.60 17.01
CA VAL A 198 -0.61 -12.56 17.01
C VAL A 198 -1.16 -11.23 17.50
N LEU A 199 -2.33 -10.78 17.01
CA LEU A 199 -2.94 -9.54 17.48
C LEU A 199 -3.26 -9.58 18.98
N ARG A 200 -3.66 -10.75 19.51
CA ARG A 200 -3.86 -10.94 20.95
C ARG A 200 -2.54 -10.75 21.70
N ARG A 201 -1.45 -11.36 21.25
CA ARG A 201 -0.13 -11.23 21.86
C ARG A 201 0.37 -9.78 21.83
N LEU A 202 0.33 -9.12 20.68
CA LEU A 202 0.70 -7.70 20.55
C LEU A 202 -0.09 -6.79 21.49
N ARG A 203 -1.36 -7.14 21.77
CA ARG A 203 -2.19 -6.43 22.74
C ARG A 203 -1.81 -6.73 24.19
N GLU A 204 -1.51 -7.98 24.52
CA GLU A 204 -1.06 -8.39 25.86
C GLU A 204 0.31 -7.78 26.19
N ASP A 205 1.18 -7.67 25.19
CA ASP A 205 2.49 -7.00 25.28
C ASP A 205 2.38 -5.47 25.26
N GLY A 206 1.16 -4.92 25.16
CA GLY A 206 0.91 -3.47 25.18
C GLY A 206 1.38 -2.71 23.94
N LEU A 207 1.67 -3.39 22.82
CA LEU A 207 2.21 -2.78 21.60
C LEU A 207 1.12 -2.20 20.71
N VAL A 208 0.08 -2.99 20.43
CA VAL A 208 -1.00 -2.63 19.50
C VAL A 208 -2.34 -3.09 20.04
N SER A 209 -3.38 -2.28 19.85
CA SER A 209 -4.76 -2.75 19.99
C SER A 209 -5.59 -2.39 18.77
N ILE A 210 -6.58 -3.25 18.46
CA ILE A 210 -7.55 -3.00 17.40
C ILE A 210 -8.95 -3.05 18.02
N ARG A 211 -9.68 -1.93 17.97
CA ARG A 211 -11.05 -1.82 18.50
C ARG A 211 -11.91 -1.04 17.52
N ASN A 212 -13.11 -1.52 17.20
CA ASN A 212 -14.03 -0.86 16.28
C ASN A 212 -13.39 -0.42 14.96
N ARG A 213 -12.55 -1.28 14.37
CA ARG A 213 -11.76 -1.00 13.13
C ARG A 213 -10.74 0.14 13.26
N VAL A 214 -10.42 0.58 14.47
CA VAL A 214 -9.33 1.52 14.73
C VAL A 214 -8.14 0.73 15.27
N VAL A 215 -6.99 0.90 14.62
CA VAL A 215 -5.69 0.43 15.08
C VAL A 215 -5.08 1.53 15.94
N ALA A 216 -4.65 1.17 17.15
CA ALA A 216 -3.86 2.03 18.02
C ALA A 216 -2.50 1.37 18.29
N ILE A 217 -1.42 2.04 17.88
CA ILE A 217 -0.03 1.65 18.14
C ILE A 217 0.43 2.44 19.37
N HIS A 218 0.58 1.73 20.50
CA HIS A 218 0.89 2.31 21.81
C HIS A 218 2.39 2.46 22.04
N ASP A 219 3.19 1.56 21.45
CA ASP A 219 4.65 1.62 21.46
C ASP A 219 5.19 1.48 20.03
N PRO A 220 5.25 2.59 19.27
CA PRO A 220 5.78 2.59 17.91
C PRO A 220 7.21 2.07 17.83
N GLU A 221 8.07 2.40 18.79
CA GLU A 221 9.48 1.99 18.76
C GLU A 221 9.64 0.47 18.94
N ALA A 222 8.89 -0.14 19.86
CA ALA A 222 8.91 -1.58 20.03
C ALA A 222 8.31 -2.32 18.83
N LEU A 223 7.23 -1.79 18.26
CA LEU A 223 6.65 -2.36 17.04
C LEU A 223 7.62 -2.24 15.86
N GLU A 224 8.35 -1.13 15.78
CA GLU A 224 9.38 -0.91 14.76
C GLU A 224 10.55 -1.88 14.89
N ARG A 225 10.99 -2.21 16.11
CA ARG A 225 12.00 -3.26 16.37
C ARG A 225 11.49 -4.63 15.95
N LEU A 226 10.23 -4.95 16.22
CA LEU A 226 9.63 -6.21 15.81
C LEU A 226 9.51 -6.31 14.28
N ALA A 227 9.24 -5.20 13.59
CA ALA A 227 9.16 -5.16 12.14
C ALA A 227 10.53 -5.03 11.44
N GLU A 228 11.60 -4.70 12.18
CA GLU A 228 12.95 -4.40 11.66
C GLU A 228 13.46 -5.44 10.63
N PRO A 229 13.31 -6.76 10.85
CA PRO A 229 13.81 -7.77 9.90
C PRO A 229 13.18 -7.68 8.50
N LEU A 230 12.00 -7.08 8.38
CA LEU A 230 11.26 -6.93 7.13
C LEU A 230 11.29 -5.49 6.58
N ARG A 231 11.91 -4.55 7.30
CA ARG A 231 12.02 -3.16 6.83
C ARG A 231 13.16 -3.04 5.82
N ASP A 232 13.00 -2.12 4.88
CA ASP A 232 14.06 -1.83 3.94
C ASP A 232 15.32 -1.38 4.67
N ALA A 233 16.42 -2.07 4.45
CA ALA A 233 17.71 -1.65 4.99
C ALA A 233 18.13 -0.32 4.35
N THR A 234 18.31 0.71 5.16
CA THR A 234 18.92 1.97 4.69
C THR A 234 20.43 1.85 4.75
N LEU A 235 21.17 2.40 3.77
CA LEU A 235 22.65 2.35 3.72
C LEU A 235 23.35 2.95 4.97
N LYS A 236 22.62 3.67 5.84
CA LYS A 236 23.12 4.20 7.12
C LYS A 236 22.88 3.27 8.32
N ALA A 237 22.14 2.17 8.15
CA ALA A 237 22.03 1.12 9.15
C ALA A 237 23.34 0.31 9.13
N LYS A 238 24.26 0.68 10.03
CA LYS A 238 25.53 0.01 10.39
C LYS A 238 25.96 -1.16 9.49
N ALA A 239 27.12 -1.00 8.85
CA ALA A 239 27.90 -2.10 8.28
C ALA A 239 27.82 -3.34 9.20
N ARG A 240 27.15 -4.40 8.71
CA ARG A 240 27.21 -5.74 9.29
C ARG A 240 28.05 -6.63 8.37
N PRO A 241 28.73 -7.64 8.93
CA PRO A 241 29.82 -8.34 8.27
C PRO A 241 29.30 -9.18 7.10
N GLU A 242 30.20 -9.42 6.15
CA GLU A 242 30.00 -10.19 4.93
C GLU A 242 29.14 -11.44 5.15
N LEU A 243 28.04 -11.53 4.40
CA LEU A 243 27.24 -12.74 4.27
C LEU A 243 28.13 -13.84 3.70
N ALA A 244 28.56 -14.77 4.55
CA ALA A 244 29.11 -16.04 4.11
C ALA A 244 27.96 -16.84 3.47
N VAL A 245 27.93 -16.84 2.15
CA VAL A 245 27.10 -17.75 1.36
C VAL A 245 27.79 -19.12 1.42
N GLY A 246 27.15 -20.06 2.10
CA GLY A 246 27.44 -21.49 2.01
C GLY A 246 26.37 -22.18 1.18
#